data_AF-A0A3D0MYY7-F1
#
_entry.id   AF-A0A3D0MYY7-F1
#
_cell.length_a   1.000
_cell.length_b   1.000
_cell.length_c   1.000
_cell.angle_alpha   90.00
_cell.angle_beta   90.00
_cell.angle_gamma   90.00
#
_symmetry.space_group_name_H-M   'P 1'
#
loop_
_entity.id
_entity.type
_entity.pdbx_description
1 polymer ?
#
loop_
_entity_poly.entity_id
_entity_poly.type
_entity_poly.pdbx_seq_one_letter_code
_entity_poly.pdbx_strand_id
1 'polypeptide(L)'
;MVELKTDQRSLREKQDWYLESAAKIKVSGLIDGLLKIYSATQQKTKYDRLLEKLEKIHWIERNDKTIKNLNCNIEPEVIYIQPLNPESKKNVLSFDNIISAFSDIEEPLTKRFKESLEKWQSDTNKK
;
A
#
# COMPACT_ATOMS: atom_id res chain seq x y z
N MET A 1 2.75 -2.82 3.48
CA MET A 1 1.71 -2.67 2.45
C MET A 1 0.70 -1.66 2.96
N VAL A 2 0.31 -0.69 2.14
CA VAL A 2 -0.60 0.39 2.57
C VAL A 2 -1.90 0.27 1.75
N GLU A 3 -3.02 0.10 2.44
CA GLU A 3 -4.35 0.08 1.84
C GLU A 3 -5.11 1.35 2.26
N LEU A 4 -5.54 2.14 1.28
CA LEU A 4 -6.33 3.35 1.52
C LEU A 4 -7.82 3.01 1.57
N LYS A 5 -8.43 3.12 2.74
CA LYS A 5 -9.90 3.03 2.89
C LYS A 5 -10.45 4.40 3.25
N THR A 6 -11.20 4.99 2.33
CA THR A 6 -11.83 6.31 2.51
C THR A 6 -13.16 6.27 3.29
N ASP A 7 -13.65 5.07 3.60
CA ASP A 7 -14.86 4.83 4.39
C ASP A 7 -14.55 3.78 5.47
N GLN A 8 -14.95 4.07 6.71
CA GLN A 8 -14.76 3.24 7.89
C GLN A 8 -15.30 1.81 7.71
N ARG A 9 -16.39 1.64 6.94
CA ARG A 9 -17.04 0.34 6.68
C ARG A 9 -16.44 -0.43 5.50
N SER A 10 -15.46 0.15 4.82
CA SER A 10 -14.82 -0.49 3.67
C SER A 10 -13.82 -1.57 4.04
N LEU A 11 -13.55 -1.76 5.34
CA LEU A 11 -12.79 -2.92 5.82
C LEU A 11 -13.70 -4.15 5.86
N ARG A 12 -13.33 -5.20 5.10
CA ARG A 12 -14.05 -6.47 5.07
C ARG A 12 -13.09 -7.57 5.46
N GLU A 13 -13.54 -8.52 6.27
CA GLU A 13 -12.73 -9.66 6.76
C GLU A 13 -12.01 -10.40 5.64
N LYS A 14 -12.67 -10.60 4.49
CA LYS A 14 -12.06 -11.25 3.32
C LYS A 14 -10.86 -10.48 2.77
N GLN A 15 -10.90 -9.14 2.80
CA GLN A 15 -9.79 -8.30 2.33
C GLN A 15 -8.61 -8.37 3.30
N ASP A 16 -8.88 -8.32 4.61
CA ASP A 16 -7.84 -8.50 5.63
C ASP A 16 -7.17 -9.85 5.51
N TRP A 17 -7.96 -10.91 5.33
CA TRP A 17 -7.43 -12.24 5.08
C TRP A 17 -6.50 -12.30 3.86
N TYR A 18 -6.84 -11.61 2.76
CA TYR A 18 -5.95 -11.53 1.59
C TYR A 18 -4.65 -10.80 1.90
N LEU A 19 -4.71 -9.66 2.61
CA LEU A 19 -3.54 -8.84 2.91
C LEU A 19 -2.60 -9.56 3.90
N GLU A 20 -3.15 -10.21 4.92
CA GLU A 20 -2.38 -11.04 5.85
C GLU A 20 -1.76 -12.26 5.17
N SER A 21 -2.52 -12.93 4.29
CA SER A 21 -2.00 -14.05 3.52
C SER A 21 -0.87 -13.62 2.58
N ALA A 22 -1.02 -12.44 1.96
CA ALA A 22 0.01 -11.84 1.12
C ALA A 22 1.25 -11.42 1.94
N ALA A 23 1.09 -10.97 3.18
CA ALA A 23 2.21 -10.71 4.07
C ALA A 23 2.98 -11.99 4.41
N LYS A 24 2.26 -13.09 4.72
CA LYS A 24 2.85 -14.39 5.08
C LYS A 24 3.69 -15.02 3.96
N ILE A 25 3.38 -14.77 2.69
CA ILE A 25 4.22 -15.22 1.56
C ILE A 25 5.48 -14.37 1.35
N LYS A 26 5.60 -13.27 2.12
CA LYS A 26 6.73 -12.34 2.14
C LYS A 26 6.94 -11.63 0.82
N VAL A 27 7.85 -10.66 0.81
CA VAL A 27 8.26 -9.94 -0.40
C VAL A 27 8.73 -10.91 -1.49
N SER A 28 9.46 -11.97 -1.13
CA SER A 28 9.87 -13.01 -2.08
C SER A 28 8.70 -13.62 -2.84
N GLY A 29 7.63 -14.06 -2.15
CA GLY A 29 6.48 -14.66 -2.83
C GLY A 29 5.71 -13.66 -3.69
N LEU A 30 5.66 -12.39 -3.27
CA LEU A 30 5.10 -11.30 -4.08
C LEU A 30 5.89 -11.08 -5.38
N ILE A 31 7.22 -11.11 -5.29
CA ILE A 31 8.10 -11.01 -6.46
C ILE A 31 7.88 -12.22 -7.38
N ASP A 32 7.75 -13.44 -6.86
CA ASP A 32 7.47 -14.63 -7.68
C ASP A 32 6.16 -14.47 -8.46
N GLY A 33 5.11 -13.96 -7.81
CA GLY A 33 3.84 -13.63 -8.46
C GLY A 33 4.00 -12.59 -9.58
N LEU A 34 4.76 -11.52 -9.30
CA LEU A 34 5.07 -10.48 -10.28
C LEU A 34 5.81 -11.04 -11.50
N LEU A 35 6.82 -11.89 -11.30
CA LEU A 35 7.59 -12.51 -12.39
C LEU A 35 6.74 -13.45 -13.23
N LYS A 36 5.79 -14.18 -12.62
CA LYS A 36 4.79 -14.97 -13.36
C LYS A 36 3.91 -14.09 -14.24
N ILE A 37 3.35 -13.00 -13.69
CA ILE A 37 2.55 -12.05 -14.48
C ILE A 37 3.38 -11.44 -15.60
N TYR A 38 4.62 -11.03 -15.30
CA TYR A 38 5.54 -10.49 -16.27
C TYR A 38 5.81 -11.49 -17.40
N SER A 39 6.01 -12.78 -17.11
CA SER A 39 6.23 -13.79 -18.15
C SER A 39 5.01 -13.96 -19.07
N ALA A 40 3.80 -13.93 -18.52
CA ALA A 40 2.55 -14.20 -19.25
C ALA A 40 2.00 -12.99 -20.02
N THR A 41 2.29 -11.76 -19.57
CA THR A 41 1.77 -10.53 -20.21
C THR A 41 2.51 -10.19 -21.50
N GLN A 42 1.80 -9.63 -22.47
CA GLN A 42 2.39 -9.06 -23.70
C GLN A 42 2.89 -7.63 -23.50
N GLN A 43 2.39 -6.92 -22.47
CA GLN A 43 2.73 -5.52 -22.21
C GLN A 43 4.01 -5.39 -21.35
N LYS A 44 5.16 -5.87 -21.84
CA LYS A 44 6.42 -5.91 -21.06
C LYS A 44 6.88 -4.53 -20.59
N THR A 45 6.82 -3.52 -21.47
CA THR A 45 7.28 -2.15 -21.21
C THR A 45 6.65 -1.51 -19.97
N LYS A 46 5.40 -1.85 -19.65
CA LYS A 46 4.71 -1.35 -18.45
C LYS A 46 5.41 -1.83 -17.17
N TYR A 47 5.89 -3.07 -17.17
CA TYR A 47 6.49 -3.72 -16.01
C TYR A 47 8.00 -3.46 -15.92
N ASP A 48 8.69 -3.16 -17.02
CA ASP A 48 10.14 -2.95 -17.01
C ASP A 48 10.56 -1.83 -16.04
N ARG A 49 9.79 -0.73 -15.95
CA ARG A 49 10.04 0.34 -14.96
C ARG A 49 9.93 -0.13 -13.51
N LEU A 50 9.01 -1.04 -13.23
CA LEU A 50 8.88 -1.63 -11.90
C LEU A 50 10.07 -2.55 -11.62
N LEU A 51 10.43 -3.40 -12.58
CA LEU A 51 11.57 -4.31 -12.47
C LEU A 51 12.90 -3.55 -12.28
N GLU A 52 13.11 -2.44 -12.99
CA GLU A 52 14.26 -1.55 -12.76
C GLU A 52 14.34 -1.04 -11.33
N LYS A 53 13.21 -0.65 -10.74
CA LYS A 53 13.16 -0.20 -9.34
C LYS A 53 13.47 -1.35 -8.37
N LEU A 54 12.96 -2.55 -8.65
CA LEU A 54 13.21 -3.75 -7.84
C LEU A 54 14.66 -4.22 -7.92
N GLU A 55 15.29 -4.08 -9.08
CA GLU A 55 16.72 -4.37 -9.25
C GLU A 55 17.59 -3.36 -8.50
N LYS A 56 17.27 -2.06 -8.56
CA LYS A 56 18.01 -1.02 -7.82
C LYS A 56 18.04 -1.26 -6.32
N ILE A 57 16.96 -1.82 -5.76
CA ILE A 57 16.88 -2.17 -4.33
C ILE A 57 17.36 -3.60 -4.03
N HIS A 58 17.98 -4.28 -5.01
CA HIS A 58 18.55 -5.63 -4.89
C HIS A 58 17.53 -6.68 -4.45
N TRP A 59 16.28 -6.57 -4.92
CA TRP A 59 15.26 -7.60 -4.70
C TRP A 59 15.18 -8.60 -5.85
N ILE A 60 15.65 -8.21 -7.03
CA ILE A 60 15.83 -9.07 -8.20
C ILE A 60 17.18 -8.81 -8.85
N GLU A 61 17.60 -9.73 -9.69
CA GLU A 61 18.77 -9.61 -10.58
C GLU A 61 18.30 -9.87 -12.01
N ARG A 62 18.72 -9.03 -12.97
CA ARG A 62 18.38 -9.20 -14.38
C ARG A 62 19.62 -9.43 -15.23
N ASN A 63 19.50 -10.40 -16.13
CA ASN A 63 20.46 -10.69 -17.18
C ASN A 63 19.69 -10.67 -18.50
N ASP A 64 20.37 -10.57 -19.65
CA ASP A 64 19.75 -10.43 -20.98
C ASP A 64 18.67 -11.47 -21.33
N LYS A 65 18.61 -12.59 -20.60
CA LYS A 65 17.67 -13.70 -20.84
C LYS A 65 16.78 -14.04 -19.66
N THR A 66 17.07 -13.58 -18.45
CA THR A 66 16.44 -14.09 -17.22
C THR A 66 16.33 -13.04 -16.14
N ILE A 67 15.24 -13.09 -15.38
CA ILE A 67 15.05 -12.30 -14.16
C ILE A 67 15.01 -13.28 -12.99
N LYS A 68 15.89 -13.09 -12.01
CA LYS A 68 16.02 -13.94 -10.83
C LYS A 68 15.50 -13.19 -9.60
N ASN A 69 14.67 -13.87 -8.81
CA ASN A 69 14.28 -13.40 -7.48
C ASN A 69 15.44 -13.63 -6.49
N LEU A 70 15.82 -12.60 -5.73
CA LEU A 70 16.90 -12.69 -4.73
C LEU A 70 16.40 -13.14 -3.34
N ASN A 71 15.17 -13.66 -3.26
CA ASN A 71 14.57 -14.26 -2.07
C ASN A 71 14.53 -13.32 -0.85
N CYS A 72 14.06 -12.09 -1.09
CA CYS A 72 13.88 -11.10 -0.04
C CYS A 72 12.89 -11.60 1.03
N ASN A 73 13.40 -11.93 2.22
CA ASN A 73 12.64 -12.58 3.31
C ASN A 73 11.95 -11.58 4.23
N ILE A 74 11.53 -10.42 3.69
CA ILE A 74 10.81 -9.38 4.45
C ILE A 74 9.34 -9.75 4.48
N GLU A 75 8.77 -9.88 5.67
CA GLU A 75 7.33 -9.96 5.88
C GLU A 75 6.78 -8.52 5.99
N PRO A 76 6.01 -8.04 5.00
CA PRO A 76 5.52 -6.67 5.02
C PRO A 76 4.42 -6.51 6.07
N GLU A 77 4.54 -5.49 6.92
CA GLU A 77 3.46 -5.09 7.81
C GLU A 77 2.28 -4.51 7.01
N VAL A 78 1.06 -4.87 7.40
CA VAL A 78 -0.18 -4.33 6.81
C VAL A 78 -0.60 -3.13 7.64
N ILE A 79 -0.53 -1.94 7.02
CA ILE A 79 -0.97 -0.69 7.64
C ILE A 79 -2.23 -0.21 6.91
N TYR A 80 -3.25 0.12 7.68
CA TYR A 80 -4.51 0.65 7.20
C TYR A 80 -4.54 2.15 7.35
N ILE A 81 -5.05 2.85 6.34
CA ILE A 81 -5.49 4.24 6.49
C ILE A 81 -7.01 4.21 6.60
N GLN A 82 -7.54 4.73 7.72
CA GLN A 82 -8.98 4.79 7.99
C GLN A 82 -9.38 6.18 8.48
N PRO A 83 -10.67 6.57 8.36
CA PRO A 83 -11.14 7.83 8.90
C PRO A 83 -10.88 7.97 10.41
N LEU A 84 -11.24 6.93 11.17
CA LEU A 84 -11.13 6.89 12.63
C LEU A 84 -10.36 5.66 13.11
N ASN A 85 -9.78 5.75 14.32
CA ASN A 85 -9.14 4.63 15.00
C ASN A 85 -9.61 4.53 16.48
N PRO A 86 -10.90 4.23 16.74
CA PRO A 86 -11.45 4.26 18.09
C PRO A 86 -10.82 3.23 19.02
N GLU A 87 -10.39 2.09 18.47
CA GLU A 87 -9.73 1.01 19.20
C GLU A 87 -8.21 1.23 19.37
N SER A 88 -7.67 2.37 18.91
CA SER A 88 -6.24 2.70 19.01
C SER A 88 -5.33 1.58 18.49
N LYS A 89 -5.72 0.93 17.38
CA LYS A 89 -4.94 -0.14 16.76
C LYS A 89 -3.63 0.43 16.21
N LYS A 90 -2.51 -0.24 16.52
CA LYS A 90 -1.17 0.21 16.13
C LYS A 90 -0.96 0.27 14.62
N ASN A 91 -1.61 -0.63 13.88
CA ASN A 91 -1.49 -0.73 12.43
C ASN A 91 -2.54 0.09 11.67
N VAL A 92 -3.21 1.04 12.34
CA VAL A 92 -4.20 1.92 11.73
C VAL A 92 -3.75 3.38 11.88
N LEU A 93 -3.56 4.05 10.75
CA LEU A 93 -3.37 5.50 10.66
C LEU A 93 -4.73 6.14 10.42
N SER A 94 -5.17 6.95 11.38
CA SER A 94 -6.38 7.75 11.26
C SER A 94 -6.15 8.99 10.40
N PHE A 95 -7.23 9.65 9.97
CA PHE A 95 -7.12 10.95 9.31
C PHE A 95 -6.51 12.02 10.22
N ASP A 96 -6.71 11.96 11.55
CA ASP A 96 -6.05 12.87 12.49
C ASP A 96 -4.54 12.69 12.48
N ASN A 97 -4.04 11.46 12.34
CA ASN A 97 -2.60 11.21 12.21
C ASN A 97 -2.03 11.87 10.96
N ILE A 98 -2.77 11.83 9.85
CA ILE A 98 -2.35 12.46 8.58
C ILE A 98 -2.42 13.98 8.67
N ILE A 99 -3.50 14.54 9.20
CA ILE A 99 -3.67 15.99 9.39
C ILE A 99 -2.53 16.53 10.27
N SER A 100 -2.23 15.83 11.38
CA SER A 100 -1.15 16.19 12.29
C SER A 100 0.22 16.13 11.62
N ALA A 101 0.47 15.14 10.75
CA ALA A 101 1.73 15.03 9.99
C ALA A 101 1.96 16.20 9.03
N PHE A 102 0.92 16.98 8.72
CA PHE A 102 0.99 18.16 7.88
C PHE A 102 0.89 19.47 8.66
N SER A 103 0.93 19.48 10.00
CA SER A 103 0.68 20.67 10.83
C SER A 103 1.38 21.92 10.33
N ASP A 104 2.63 21.78 9.91
CA ASP A 104 3.54 22.88 9.58
C ASP A 104 3.49 23.31 8.11
N ILE A 105 2.62 22.68 7.31
CA ILE A 105 2.46 22.97 5.88
C ILE A 105 1.20 23.81 5.66
N GLU A 106 1.40 25.05 5.21
CA GLU A 106 0.34 26.05 5.00
C GLU A 106 -0.08 26.23 3.53
N GLU A 107 0.42 25.39 2.62
CA GLU A 107 0.08 25.50 1.20
C GLU A 107 -1.44 25.33 0.96
N PRO A 108 -2.03 26.11 0.02
CA PRO A 108 -3.48 26.09 -0.22
C PRO A 108 -4.04 24.69 -0.52
N LEU A 109 -3.27 23.85 -1.24
CA LEU A 109 -3.65 22.48 -1.54
C LEU A 109 -3.71 21.62 -0.27
N THR A 110 -2.66 21.68 0.56
CA THR A 110 -2.58 20.93 1.82
C THR A 110 -3.69 21.35 2.77
N LYS A 111 -3.99 22.65 2.87
CA LYS A 111 -5.10 23.15 3.69
C LYS A 111 -6.43 22.56 3.24
N ARG A 112 -6.75 22.63 1.94
CA ARG A 112 -7.98 22.04 1.39
C ARG A 112 -8.03 20.53 1.62
N PHE A 113 -6.88 19.86 1.54
CA PHE A 113 -6.80 18.42 1.78
C PHE A 113 -7.10 18.08 3.24
N LYS A 114 -6.50 18.78 4.22
CA LYS A 114 -6.82 18.64 5.65
C LYS A 114 -8.32 18.84 5.92
N GLU A 115 -8.90 19.92 5.40
CA GLU A 115 -10.34 20.21 5.52
C GLU A 115 -11.22 19.09 4.94
N SER A 116 -10.75 18.41 3.89
CA SER A 116 -11.47 17.27 3.30
C SER A 116 -11.39 16.04 4.19
N LEU A 117 -10.22 15.75 4.77
CA LEU A 117 -10.02 14.66 5.71
C LEU A 117 -10.89 14.84 6.96
N GLU A 118 -10.93 16.04 7.54
CA GLU A 118 -11.80 16.37 8.69
C GLU A 118 -13.28 16.06 8.37
N LYS A 119 -13.76 16.46 7.19
CA LYS A 119 -15.14 16.18 6.76
C LYS A 119 -15.41 14.69 6.61
N TRP A 120 -14.46 13.94 6.05
CA TRP A 120 -14.60 12.51 5.79
C TRP A 120 -14.41 11.61 7.02
N GLN A 121 -14.06 12.17 8.18
CA GLN A 121 -14.13 11.46 9.46
C GLN A 121 -15.57 11.13 9.87
N SER A 122 -16.53 11.94 9.41
CA SER A 122 -17.95 11.63 9.53
C SER A 122 -18.39 10.70 8.40
N ASP A 123 -19.28 9.76 8.72
CA ASP A 123 -19.85 8.84 7.73
C ASP A 123 -20.61 9.66 6.68
N THR A 124 -20.04 9.80 5.49
CA THR A 124 -20.62 10.60 4.39
C THR A 124 -21.97 10.07 3.92
N ASN A 125 -22.33 8.85 4.32
CA ASN A 125 -23.63 8.24 4.04
C ASN A 125 -24.66 8.40 5.18
N LYS A 126 -24.28 8.95 6.33
CA LYS A 126 -25.22 9.36 7.38
C LYS A 126 -25.63 10.82 7.14
N LYS A 127 -26.90 11.01 6.76
CA LYS A 127 -27.56 12.32 6.79
C LYS A 127 -27.95 12.69 8.22
#